data_AF-A0A938YMJ0-F1
#
_entry.id   AF-A0A938YMJ0-F1
#
_cell.length_a   1.000
_cell.length_b   1.000
_cell.length_c   1.000
_cell.angle_alpha   90.00
_cell.angle_beta   90.00
_cell.angle_gamma   90.00
#
_symmetry.space_group_name_H-M   'P 1'
#
loop_
_entity.id
_entity.type
_entity.pdbx_description
1 polymer ?
#
loop_
_entity_poly.entity_id
_entity_poly.type
_entity_poly.pdbx_seq_one_letter_code
_entity_poly.pdbx_strand_id
1 'polypeptide(L)'
;MKTDQKAPSKSLDYGVGALAVLVVSLGVAAVAYSSALLTFDLFNLPVWIFGPLGIYTLAYAFVAGKDSTYYLVWGSIMFAVALVSAFYTAVSPFVILGILAIVIAIIGIVAYQRSKK
;
A
#
# COMPACT_ATOMS: atom_id res chain seq x y z
N MET A 1 8.17 13.00 44.57
CA MET A 1 7.38 13.16 43.34
C MET A 1 7.88 12.10 42.36
N LYS A 2 7.16 10.99 42.19
CA LYS A 2 7.57 9.90 41.29
C LYS A 2 7.10 10.26 39.89
N THR A 3 8.03 10.43 38.96
CA THR A 3 7.73 10.63 37.55
C THR A 3 7.41 9.27 36.95
N ASP A 4 6.12 9.01 36.71
CA ASP A 4 5.66 7.89 35.90
C ASP A 4 6.14 8.10 34.46
N GLN A 5 7.31 7.54 34.12
CA GLN A 5 7.72 7.34 32.75
C GLN A 5 6.83 6.25 32.14
N LYS A 6 5.71 6.67 31.52
CA LYS A 6 4.99 5.81 30.56
C LYS A 6 5.99 5.43 29.47
N ALA A 7 6.33 4.14 29.41
CA ALA A 7 7.12 3.58 28.32
C ALA A 7 6.47 3.99 26.98
N PRO A 8 7.24 4.50 26.01
CA PRO A 8 6.70 4.81 24.70
C PRO A 8 6.24 3.49 24.09
N SER A 9 4.93 3.32 23.90
CA SER A 9 4.40 2.22 23.11
C SER A 9 4.99 2.36 21.71
N LYS A 10 5.99 1.55 21.40
CA LYS A 10 6.70 1.55 20.12
C LYS A 10 5.69 1.11 19.07
N SER A 11 5.04 2.07 18.42
CA SER A 11 4.28 1.85 17.20
C SER A 11 5.18 1.04 16.28
N LEU A 12 4.71 -0.13 15.82
CA LEU A 12 5.44 -0.97 14.88
C LEU A 12 5.97 -0.07 13.76
N ASP A 13 7.29 -0.01 13.63
CA ASP A 13 7.94 0.81 12.63
C ASP A 13 7.40 0.38 11.26
N TYR A 14 6.82 1.32 10.53
CA TYR A 14 6.27 1.10 9.19
C TYR A 14 7.23 0.27 8.34
N GLY A 15 8.54 0.58 8.43
CA GLY A 15 9.58 -0.11 7.66
C GLY A 15 9.68 -1.60 7.98
N VAL A 16 9.57 -1.98 9.26
CA VAL A 16 9.62 -3.39 9.69
C VAL A 16 8.41 -4.15 9.16
N GLY A 17 7.20 -3.57 9.29
CA GLY A 17 5.99 -4.21 8.77
C GLY A 17 5.97 -4.28 7.25
N ALA A 18 6.40 -3.23 6.55
CA ALA A 18 6.51 -3.20 5.10
C ALA A 18 7.49 -4.25 4.58
N LEU A 19 8.65 -4.40 5.24
CA LEU A 19 9.64 -5.43 4.90
C LEU A 19 9.07 -6.84 5.11
N ALA A 20 8.40 -7.09 6.23
CA ALA A 20 7.77 -8.37 6.50
C ALA A 20 6.73 -8.73 5.43
N VAL A 21 5.85 -7.79 5.08
CA VAL A 21 4.83 -7.96 4.04
C VAL A 21 5.49 -8.26 2.68
N LEU A 22 6.55 -7.54 2.33
CA LEU A 22 7.26 -7.75 1.08
C LEU A 22 7.90 -9.14 1.01
N VAL A 23 8.64 -9.54 2.05
CA VAL A 23 9.32 -10.85 2.10
C VAL A 23 8.31 -11.99 2.06
N VAL A 24 7.23 -11.90 2.84
CA VAL A 24 6.15 -12.90 2.82
C VAL A 24 5.53 -12.99 1.43
N SER A 25 5.22 -11.85 0.81
CA SER A 25 4.62 -11.82 -0.52
C SER A 25 5.52 -12.44 -1.59
N LEU A 26 6.81 -12.10 -1.59
CA LEU A 26 7.79 -12.69 -2.51
C LEU A 26 7.94 -14.21 -2.29
N GLY A 27 7.91 -14.66 -1.03
CA GLY A 27 7.91 -16.08 -0.69
C GLY A 27 6.68 -16.80 -1.25
N VAL A 28 5.48 -16.22 -1.08
CA VAL A 28 4.23 -16.77 -1.64
C VAL A 28 4.29 -16.79 -3.17
N ALA A 29 4.78 -15.72 -3.80
CA ALA A 29 4.95 -15.64 -5.26
C ALA A 29 5.87 -16.76 -5.77
N ALA A 30 7.03 -16.96 -5.12
CA ALA A 30 7.98 -18.00 -5.50
C ALA A 30 7.36 -19.40 -5.42
N VAL A 31 6.60 -19.70 -4.36
CA VAL A 31 5.87 -20.96 -4.21
C VAL A 31 4.80 -21.12 -5.30
N ALA A 32 4.01 -20.08 -5.55
CA ALA A 32 2.91 -20.12 -6.52
C ALA A 32 3.41 -20.34 -7.96
N TYR A 33 4.48 -19.67 -8.36
CA TYR A 33 5.08 -19.87 -9.69
C TYR A 33 5.85 -21.18 -9.80
N SER A 34 6.49 -21.65 -8.73
CA SER A 34 7.22 -22.92 -8.72
C SER A 34 6.30 -24.15 -8.75
N SER A 35 5.11 -24.04 -8.15
CA SER A 35 4.08 -25.09 -8.15
C SER A 35 3.21 -25.10 -9.41
N ALA A 36 3.51 -24.24 -10.40
CA ALA A 36 2.73 -24.07 -11.63
C ALA A 36 1.23 -23.77 -11.39
N LEU A 37 0.88 -23.22 -10.23
CA LEU A 37 -0.49 -22.75 -9.93
C LEU A 37 -0.89 -21.55 -10.79
N LEU A 38 0.10 -20.76 -11.20
CA LEU A 38 -0.05 -19.58 -12.06
C LEU A 38 0.96 -19.64 -13.20
N THR A 39 0.53 -19.24 -14.39
CA THR A 39 1.44 -19.02 -15.51
C THR A 39 2.34 -17.83 -15.22
N PHE A 40 3.64 -18.01 -15.41
CA PHE A 40 4.59 -16.92 -15.22
C PHE A 40 4.41 -15.85 -16.29
N ASP A 41 4.08 -14.64 -15.85
CA ASP A 41 3.95 -13.45 -16.67
C ASP A 41 4.66 -12.29 -15.96
N LEU A 42 5.58 -11.64 -16.67
CA LEU A 42 6.33 -10.50 -16.17
C LEU A 42 5.39 -9.34 -15.78
N PHE A 43 4.26 -9.18 -16.48
CA PHE A 43 3.28 -8.15 -16.16
C PHE A 43 2.55 -8.41 -14.84
N ASN A 44 2.57 -9.65 -14.32
CA ASN A 44 2.01 -10.00 -13.02
C ASN A 44 3.00 -9.82 -11.87
N LEU A 45 4.31 -9.62 -12.12
CA LEU A 45 5.28 -9.43 -11.02
C LEU A 45 4.97 -8.21 -10.13
N PRO A 46 4.57 -7.04 -10.67
CA PRO A 46 4.23 -5.90 -9.85
C PRO A 46 3.09 -6.17 -8.85
N VAL A 47 2.14 -7.06 -9.14
CA VAL A 47 1.04 -7.38 -8.19
C VAL A 47 1.57 -8.00 -6.90
N TRP A 48 2.61 -8.83 -6.99
CA TRP A 48 3.22 -9.50 -5.85
C TRP A 48 4.02 -8.52 -4.98
N ILE A 49 4.53 -7.44 -5.54
CA ILE A 49 5.28 -6.43 -4.78
C ILE A 49 4.31 -5.37 -4.25
N PHE A 50 3.62 -4.69 -5.16
CA PHE A 50 2.84 -3.49 -4.84
C PHE A 50 1.44 -3.80 -4.32
N GLY A 51 0.89 -5.00 -4.55
CA GLY A 51 -0.43 -5.37 -4.05
C GLY A 51 -0.45 -5.43 -2.52
N PRO A 52 0.27 -6.39 -1.91
CA PRO A 52 0.32 -6.51 -0.46
C PRO A 52 0.95 -5.28 0.21
N LEU A 53 2.01 -4.72 -0.38
CA LEU A 53 2.64 -3.51 0.14
C LEU A 53 1.68 -2.32 0.11
N GLY A 54 0.98 -2.10 -1.01
CA GLY A 54 -0.01 -1.03 -1.16
C GLY A 54 -1.16 -1.15 -0.16
N ILE A 55 -1.69 -2.36 0.04
CA ILE A 55 -2.75 -2.62 1.04
C ILE A 55 -2.23 -2.35 2.45
N TYR A 56 -1.03 -2.83 2.79
CA TYR A 56 -0.41 -2.57 4.09
C TYR A 56 -0.20 -1.08 4.33
N THR A 57 0.30 -0.34 3.34
CA THR A 57 0.52 1.11 3.45
C THR A 57 -0.80 1.87 3.61
N LEU A 58 -1.86 1.49 2.87
CA LEU A 58 -3.19 2.04 3.05
C LEU A 58 -3.75 1.78 4.46
N ALA A 59 -3.60 0.54 4.96
CA ALA A 59 -4.04 0.18 6.31
C ALA A 59 -3.25 0.95 7.38
N TYR A 60 -1.93 1.06 7.21
CA TYR A 60 -1.05 1.81 8.11
C TYR A 60 -1.40 3.30 8.15
N ALA A 61 -1.88 3.86 7.03
CA ALA A 61 -2.25 5.27 6.97
C ALA A 61 -3.33 5.67 7.98
N PHE A 62 -4.21 4.76 8.39
CA PHE A 62 -5.22 5.02 9.42
C PHE A 62 -4.63 5.12 10.83
N VAL A 63 -3.48 4.50 11.07
CA VAL A 63 -2.79 4.46 12.37
C VAL A 63 -1.67 5.51 12.44
N ALA A 64 -1.14 5.95 11.30
CA ALA A 64 0.00 6.86 11.19
C ALA A 64 -0.22 8.29 11.72
N GLY A 65 -1.46 8.67 12.05
CA GLY A 65 -1.77 9.98 12.65
C GLY A 65 -1.40 11.16 11.75
N LYS A 66 -0.30 11.87 12.06
CA LYS A 66 0.12 13.10 11.36
C LYS A 66 0.59 12.87 9.93
N ASP A 67 1.21 11.73 9.64
CA ASP A 67 1.74 11.41 8.30
C ASP A 67 0.76 10.59 7.46
N SER A 68 -0.50 10.46 7.93
CA SER A 68 -1.56 9.66 7.29
C SER A 68 -1.73 9.96 5.80
N THR A 69 -1.71 11.23 5.39
CA THR A 69 -1.86 11.64 3.99
C THR A 69 -0.75 11.06 3.10
N TYR A 70 0.50 11.03 3.57
CA TYR A 70 1.63 10.48 2.82
C TYR A 70 1.41 9.00 2.52
N TYR A 71 1.04 8.22 3.54
CA TYR A 71 0.78 6.79 3.39
C TYR A 71 -0.48 6.52 2.55
N LEU A 72 -1.52 7.35 2.64
CA LEU A 72 -2.70 7.22 1.78
C LEU A 72 -2.36 7.40 0.30
N VAL A 73 -1.58 8.42 -0.05
CA VAL A 73 -1.20 8.69 -1.44
C VAL A 73 -0.31 7.58 -1.98
N TRP A 74 0.76 7.22 -1.26
CA TRP A 74 1.68 6.18 -1.72
C TRP A 74 1.03 4.80 -1.76
N GLY A 75 0.23 4.46 -0.74
CA GLY A 75 -0.55 3.22 -0.72
C GLY A 75 -1.51 3.11 -1.90
N SER A 76 -2.19 4.21 -2.25
CA SER A 76 -3.10 4.26 -3.40
C SER A 76 -2.35 4.07 -4.73
N ILE A 77 -1.19 4.70 -4.90
CA ILE A 77 -0.36 4.57 -6.10
C ILE A 77 0.12 3.11 -6.25
N MET A 78 0.69 2.53 -5.20
CA MET A 78 1.15 1.14 -5.22
C MET A 78 0.01 0.17 -5.52
N PHE A 79 -1.14 0.36 -4.86
CA PHE A 79 -2.31 -0.46 -5.10
C PHE A 79 -2.83 -0.34 -6.54
N ALA A 80 -2.84 0.86 -7.12
CA ALA A 80 -3.22 1.07 -8.52
C ALA A 80 -2.26 0.37 -9.49
N VAL A 81 -0.94 0.42 -9.24
CA VAL A 81 0.06 -0.32 -10.05
C VAL A 81 -0.22 -1.82 -10.00
N ALA A 82 -0.55 -2.35 -8.81
CA ALA A 82 -0.92 -3.76 -8.65
C ALA A 82 -2.20 -4.11 -9.41
N LEU A 83 -3.22 -3.25 -9.40
CA LEU A 83 -4.45 -3.46 -10.18
C LEU A 83 -4.20 -3.42 -11.68
N VAL A 84 -3.39 -2.46 -12.17
CA VAL A 84 -3.00 -2.42 -13.59
C VAL A 84 -2.30 -3.72 -13.96
N SER A 85 -1.33 -4.14 -13.15
CA SER A 85 -0.60 -5.39 -13.32
C SER A 85 -1.51 -6.63 -13.34
N ALA A 86 -2.50 -6.71 -12.45
CA ALA A 86 -3.40 -7.87 -12.35
C ALA A 86 -4.48 -7.91 -13.45
N PHE A 87 -4.90 -6.74 -13.96
CA PHE A 87 -6.07 -6.61 -14.83
C PHE A 87 -5.76 -6.02 -16.21
N TYR A 88 -4.49 -5.92 -16.61
CA TYR A 88 -4.09 -5.24 -17.86
C TYR A 88 -4.75 -5.81 -19.13
N THR A 89 -5.17 -7.08 -19.11
CA THR A 89 -5.87 -7.73 -20.23
C THR A 89 -7.39 -7.53 -20.21
N ALA A 90 -7.97 -7.26 -19.04
CA ALA A 90 -9.41 -7.15 -18.84
C ALA A 90 -9.90 -5.70 -18.76
N VAL A 91 -9.05 -4.79 -18.27
CA VAL A 91 -9.39 -3.38 -18.01
C VAL A 91 -8.31 -2.49 -18.59
N SER A 92 -8.72 -1.44 -19.32
CA SER A 92 -7.78 -0.44 -19.81
C SER A 92 -7.05 0.24 -18.64
N PRO A 93 -5.70 0.32 -18.66
CA PRO A 93 -4.94 0.99 -17.61
C PRO A 93 -5.38 2.44 -17.36
N PHE A 94 -5.88 3.12 -18.38
CA PHE A 94 -6.37 4.50 -18.28
C PHE A 94 -7.57 4.65 -17.32
N VAL A 95 -8.43 3.63 -17.22
CA VAL A 95 -9.56 3.64 -16.28
C VAL A 95 -9.03 3.63 -14.85
N ILE A 96 -8.07 2.76 -14.54
CA ILE A 96 -7.48 2.65 -13.21
C ILE A 96 -6.72 3.93 -12.85
N LEU A 97 -5.95 4.48 -13.79
CA LEU A 97 -5.23 5.75 -13.61
C LEU A 97 -6.20 6.94 -13.41
N GLY A 98 -7.31 6.97 -14.13
CA GLY A 98 -8.35 8.00 -13.95
C GLY A 98 -8.98 7.94 -12.56
N ILE A 99 -9.31 6.73 -12.08
CA ILE A 99 -9.81 6.52 -10.71
C ILE A 99 -8.75 6.96 -9.69
N LEU A 100 -7.50 6.58 -9.88
CA LEU A 100 -6.39 6.98 -8.99
C LEU A 100 -6.27 8.50 -8.91
N ALA A 101 -6.34 9.21 -10.04
CA ALA A 101 -6.28 10.67 -10.07
C ALA A 101 -7.41 11.32 -9.25
N ILE A 102 -8.64 10.79 -9.38
CA ILE A 102 -9.79 11.24 -8.58
C ILE A 102 -9.55 10.97 -7.09
N VAL A 103 -9.09 9.78 -6.73
CA VAL A 103 -8.80 9.41 -5.33
C VAL A 103 -7.73 10.31 -4.72
N ILE A 104 -6.63 10.57 -5.43
CA ILE A 104 -5.58 11.49 -4.96
C ILE A 104 -6.11 12.91 -4.79
N ALA A 105 -6.93 13.40 -5.72
CA ALA A 105 -7.56 14.72 -5.60
C ALA A 105 -8.44 14.81 -4.34
N ILE A 106 -9.26 13.78 -4.07
CA ILE A 106 -10.09 13.71 -2.86
C ILE A 106 -9.22 13.71 -1.60
N ILE A 107 -8.17 12.89 -1.56
CA ILE A 107 -7.22 12.85 -0.43
C ILE A 107 -6.61 14.24 -0.18
N GLY A 108 -6.17 14.91 -1.25
CA GLY A 108 -5.60 16.26 -1.16
C GLY A 108 -6.57 17.30 -0.61
N ILE A 109 -7.83 17.29 -1.09
CA ILE A 109 -8.87 18.20 -0.61
C ILE A 109 -9.19 17.94 0.87
N VAL A 110 -9.36 16.69 1.27
CA VAL A 110 -9.64 16.32 2.66
C VAL A 110 -8.48 16.70 3.58
N ALA A 111 -7.24 16.46 3.15
CA ALA A 111 -6.05 16.84 3.90
C ALA A 111 -5.96 18.37 4.08
N TYR A 112 -6.23 19.14 3.03
CA TYR A 112 -6.27 20.59 3.09
C TYR A 112 -7.33 21.10 4.08
N GLN A 113 -8.54 20.54 4.04
CA GLN A 113 -9.61 20.92 4.97
C GLN A 113 -9.27 20.60 6.43
N ARG A 114 -8.62 19.46 6.69
CA ARG A 114 -8.15 19.09 8.04
C ARG A 114 -7.07 20.03 8.57
N SER A 115 -6.20 20.55 7.71
CA SER A 115 -5.14 21.50 8.12
C SER A 115 -5.67 22.90 8.47
N LYS A 116 -6.88 23.25 8.01
CA LYS A 116 -7.47 24.58 8.24
C LYS A 116 -8.38 24.62 9.48
N LYS A 117 -8.82 23.46 9.97
CA LYS A 117 -9.54 23.31 11.23
C LYS A 117 -8.57 23.19 12.38
#